data_AF-A0A497IIZ3-F1
#
_entry.id   AF-A0A497IIZ3-F1
#
_cell.length_a   1.000
_cell.length_b   1.000
_cell.length_c   1.000
_cell.angle_alpha   90.00
_cell.angle_beta   90.00
_cell.angle_gamma   90.00
#
_symmetry.space_group_name_H-M   'P 1'
#
loop_
_entity.id
_entity.type
_entity.pdbx_description
1 polymer ?
#
loop_
_entity_poly.entity_id
_entity_poly.type
_entity_poly.pdbx_seq_one_letter_code
_entity_poly.pdbx_strand_id
1 'polypeptide(L)'
;MMFEDDREEFMHPIAIVRSDDKNKVNTALCDLIKYARISFSDNPRTMDPEVADEILVDVMNKPLKNTCCAAAAVSIREDAGTAINRLRKIHPPAHIIIVSPKYNKYAEVASRIPHMPEINLTVDLSRHLTKK
;
A
#
# COMPACT_ATOMS: atom_id res chain seq x y z
N MET A 1 29.45 -7.97 -24.24
CA MET A 1 29.53 -8.25 -22.79
C MET A 1 28.55 -7.31 -22.12
N MET A 2 27.29 -7.72 -22.02
CA MET A 2 26.30 -6.99 -21.22
C MET A 2 26.41 -7.56 -19.81
N PHE A 3 26.78 -6.69 -18.86
CA PHE A 3 27.05 -7.05 -17.49
C PHE A 3 25.75 -7.48 -16.80
N GLU A 4 25.89 -8.51 -15.98
CA GLU A 4 24.86 -9.18 -15.20
C GLU A 4 24.19 -8.20 -14.22
N ASP A 5 23.03 -7.64 -14.56
CA ASP A 5 22.14 -6.93 -13.60
C ASP A 5 20.63 -7.12 -13.91
N ASP A 6 20.27 -7.96 -14.90
CA ASP A 6 18.88 -8.14 -15.38
C ASP A 6 18.14 -9.32 -14.68
N ARG A 7 18.47 -9.60 -13.41
CA ARG A 7 17.86 -10.70 -12.62
C ARG A 7 17.50 -10.34 -11.18
N GLU A 8 17.40 -9.05 -10.85
CA GLU A 8 16.57 -8.65 -9.71
C GLU A 8 15.15 -8.43 -10.25
N GLU A 9 14.31 -9.48 -10.24
CA GLU A 9 12.87 -9.28 -10.39
C GLU A 9 12.48 -8.21 -9.37
N PHE A 10 12.11 -7.03 -9.86
CA PHE A 10 11.95 -5.82 -9.06
C PHE A 10 11.03 -6.08 -7.87
N MET A 11 11.61 -6.40 -6.71
CA MET A 11 10.89 -6.47 -5.45
C MET A 11 10.55 -5.04 -5.09
N HIS A 12 9.43 -4.56 -5.60
CA HIS A 12 8.89 -3.26 -5.27
C HIS A 12 8.37 -3.27 -3.83
N PRO A 13 8.63 -2.23 -3.03
CA PRO A 13 7.96 -2.10 -1.74
C PRO A 13 6.44 -2.14 -1.91
N ILE A 14 5.75 -2.62 -0.89
CA ILE A 14 4.30 -2.74 -0.88
C ILE A 14 3.75 -1.70 0.08
N ALA A 15 2.83 -0.86 -0.39
CA ALA A 15 2.01 -0.02 0.46
C ALA A 15 0.72 -0.77 0.81
N ILE A 16 0.52 -1.03 2.12
CA ILE A 16 -0.72 -1.57 2.67
C ILE A 16 -1.48 -0.41 3.29
N VAL A 17 -2.71 -0.20 2.86
CA VAL A 17 -3.62 0.86 3.32
C VAL A 17 -4.76 0.19 4.07
N ARG A 18 -4.97 0.56 5.33
CA ARG A 18 -6.00 -0.04 6.19
C ARG A 18 -6.82 1.02 6.91
N SER A 19 -8.13 0.76 7.06
CA SER A 19 -9.04 1.66 7.75
C SER A 19 -10.30 0.94 8.26
N ASP A 20 -11.03 1.61 9.14
CA ASP A 20 -12.37 1.22 9.57
C ASP A 20 -13.43 1.44 8.48
N ASP A 21 -13.12 2.20 7.42
CA ASP A 21 -14.06 2.55 6.36
C ASP A 21 -13.41 2.41 4.96
N LYS A 22 -14.16 1.81 4.02
CA LYS A 22 -13.69 1.57 2.65
C LYS A 22 -13.44 2.86 1.86
N ASN A 23 -14.21 3.91 2.09
CA ASN A 23 -13.99 5.20 1.45
C ASN A 23 -12.69 5.83 1.93
N LYS A 24 -12.34 5.72 3.22
CA LYS A 24 -11.05 6.18 3.74
C LYS A 24 -9.87 5.46 3.07
N VAL A 25 -9.99 4.15 2.79
CA VAL A 25 -8.97 3.40 2.04
C VAL A 25 -8.82 3.96 0.61
N ASN A 26 -9.92 4.15 -0.11
CA ASN A 26 -9.89 4.71 -1.48
C ASN A 26 -9.32 6.13 -1.52
N THR A 27 -9.73 6.99 -0.59
CA THR A 27 -9.20 8.35 -0.45
C THR A 27 -7.70 8.31 -0.18
N ALA A 28 -7.24 7.47 0.76
CA ALA A 28 -5.83 7.36 1.07
C ALA A 28 -5.01 6.85 -0.13
N LEU A 29 -5.51 5.88 -0.91
CA LEU A 29 -4.88 5.45 -2.16
C LEU A 29 -4.77 6.62 -3.17
N CYS A 30 -5.78 7.49 -3.25
CA CYS A 30 -5.72 8.68 -4.07
C CYS A 30 -4.71 9.71 -3.53
N ASP A 31 -4.60 9.86 -2.20
CA ASP A 31 -3.65 10.76 -1.55
C ASP A 31 -2.21 10.32 -1.80
N LEU A 32 -1.95 9.01 -1.84
CA LEU A 32 -0.65 8.46 -2.22
C LEU A 32 -0.21 8.97 -3.60
N ILE A 33 -1.10 8.92 -4.58
CA ILE A 33 -0.81 9.37 -5.94
C ILE A 33 -0.72 10.90 -6.00
N LYS A 34 -1.74 11.61 -5.51
CA LYS A 34 -1.91 13.06 -5.70
C LYS A 34 -0.97 13.89 -4.84
N TYR A 35 -0.90 13.57 -3.54
CA TYR A 35 -0.21 14.40 -2.56
C TYR A 35 1.16 13.83 -2.18
N ALA A 36 1.26 12.51 -1.99
CA ALA A 36 2.56 11.87 -1.73
C ALA A 36 3.37 11.64 -3.02
N ARG A 37 2.80 11.86 -4.21
CA ARG A 37 3.45 11.66 -5.52
C ARG A 37 4.06 10.25 -5.65
N ILE A 38 3.43 9.24 -5.06
CA ILE A 38 3.87 7.85 -5.14
C ILE A 38 3.34 7.24 -6.43
N SER A 39 4.21 6.54 -7.15
CA SER A 39 3.87 5.88 -8.40
C SER A 39 3.60 4.40 -8.11
N PHE A 40 2.44 3.91 -8.51
CA PHE A 40 2.13 2.49 -8.38
C PHE A 40 2.80 1.68 -9.50
N SER A 41 3.36 0.54 -9.15
CA SER A 41 3.88 -0.43 -10.12
C SER A 41 2.75 -1.22 -10.77
N ASP A 42 1.67 -1.47 -10.01
CA ASP A 42 0.51 -2.26 -10.40
C ASP A 42 -0.80 -1.61 -9.91
N ASN A 43 -1.93 -2.16 -10.33
CA ASN A 43 -3.22 -1.77 -9.76
C ASN A 43 -3.28 -2.18 -8.27
N PRO A 44 -3.82 -1.31 -7.40
CA PRO A 44 -4.10 -1.70 -6.03
C PRO A 44 -5.13 -2.82 -5.99
N ARG A 45 -5.00 -3.69 -5.01
CA ARG A 45 -5.89 -4.84 -4.80
C ARG A 45 -6.48 -4.78 -3.41
N THR A 46 -7.71 -5.29 -3.27
CA THR A 46 -8.39 -5.35 -1.98
C THR A 46 -7.76 -6.46 -1.15
N MET A 47 -7.23 -6.11 0.00
CA MET A 47 -6.61 -7.05 0.93
C MET A 47 -7.61 -7.43 2.01
N ASP A 48 -7.50 -8.66 2.51
CA ASP A 48 -8.27 -9.09 3.66
C ASP A 48 -7.91 -8.25 4.91
N PRO A 49 -8.89 -7.66 5.61
CA PRO A 49 -8.61 -6.82 6.77
C PRO A 49 -7.85 -7.54 7.89
N GLU A 50 -8.12 -8.83 8.10
CA GLU A 50 -7.45 -9.62 9.14
C GLU A 50 -5.97 -9.79 8.78
N VAL A 51 -5.66 -10.03 7.51
CA VAL A 51 -4.26 -10.10 7.03
C VAL A 51 -3.54 -8.77 7.20
N ALA A 52 -4.20 -7.64 6.92
CA ALA A 52 -3.61 -6.31 7.13
C ALA A 52 -3.40 -6.00 8.63
N ASP A 53 -4.27 -6.51 9.49
CA ASP A 53 -4.15 -6.43 10.94
C ASP A 53 -2.95 -7.27 11.44
N GLU A 54 -2.82 -8.52 11.00
CA GLU A 54 -1.70 -9.39 11.32
C GLU A 54 -0.35 -8.76 10.96
N ILE A 55 -0.24 -8.20 9.75
CA ILE A 55 0.98 -7.53 9.30
C ILE A 55 1.28 -6.32 10.19
N LEU A 56 0.27 -5.54 10.59
CA LEU A 56 0.51 -4.40 11.47
C LEU A 56 0.95 -4.85 12.88
N VAL A 57 0.34 -5.90 13.44
CA VAL A 57 0.75 -6.46 14.74
C VAL A 57 2.20 -6.90 14.69
N ASP A 58 2.61 -7.60 13.63
CA ASP A 58 3.97 -8.09 13.46
C ASP A 58 4.98 -6.93 13.36
N VAL A 59 4.66 -5.93 12.55
CA VAL A 59 5.50 -4.74 12.36
C VAL A 59 5.59 -3.90 13.64
N MET A 60 4.48 -3.70 14.36
CA MET A 60 4.45 -2.91 15.60
C MET A 60 4.91 -3.68 16.83
N ASN A 61 4.98 -5.01 16.74
CA ASN A 61 5.19 -5.95 17.84
C ASN A 61 4.29 -5.65 19.07
N LYS A 62 3.04 -5.26 18.79
CA LYS A 62 2.04 -4.85 19.79
C LYS A 62 0.63 -5.27 19.35
N PRO A 63 -0.26 -5.62 20.30
CA PRO A 63 -1.65 -5.88 19.97
C PRO A 63 -2.32 -4.62 19.43
N LEU A 64 -3.22 -4.81 18.46
CA LEU A 64 -4.03 -3.72 17.93
C LEU A 64 -5.07 -3.30 18.97
N LYS A 65 -5.28 -1.99 19.05
CA LYS A 65 -6.41 -1.43 19.81
C LYS A 65 -7.72 -1.54 19.02
N ASN A 66 -7.65 -1.37 17.70
CA ASN A 66 -8.78 -1.39 16.78
C ASN A 66 -8.42 -2.24 15.55
N THR A 67 -9.32 -3.13 15.15
CA THR A 67 -9.23 -3.87 13.89
C THR A 67 -9.66 -2.99 12.72
N CYS A 68 -9.21 -3.30 11.51
CA CYS A 68 -9.69 -2.63 10.31
C CYS A 68 -10.88 -3.40 9.69
N CYS A 69 -11.76 -2.69 8.99
CA CYS A 69 -12.88 -3.28 8.25
C CYS A 69 -12.62 -3.29 6.74
N ALA A 70 -11.62 -2.53 6.28
CA ALA A 70 -11.22 -2.46 4.89
C ALA A 70 -9.70 -2.31 4.79
N ALA A 71 -9.12 -3.04 3.84
CA ALA A 71 -7.69 -2.95 3.52
C ALA A 71 -7.44 -3.06 2.01
N ALA A 72 -6.32 -2.49 1.57
CA ALA A 72 -5.82 -2.58 0.22
C ALA A 72 -4.30 -2.69 0.22
N ALA A 73 -3.74 -3.32 -0.80
CA ALA A 73 -2.30 -3.41 -1.01
C ALA A 73 -1.93 -3.02 -2.44
N VAL A 74 -0.79 -2.36 -2.59
CA VAL A 74 -0.27 -1.97 -3.90
C VAL A 74 1.25 -1.92 -3.90
N SER A 75 1.85 -2.44 -4.97
CA SER A 75 3.30 -2.30 -5.21
C SER A 75 3.62 -0.87 -5.64
N ILE A 76 4.68 -0.30 -5.08
CA ILE A 76 5.11 1.08 -5.36
C ILE A 76 6.49 1.12 -6.00
N ARG A 77 6.72 2.08 -6.90
CA ARG A 77 8.00 2.19 -7.64
C ARG A 77 9.10 2.82 -6.80
N GLU A 78 8.73 3.71 -5.87
CA GLU A 78 9.68 4.32 -4.95
C GLU A 78 10.25 3.31 -3.94
N ASP A 79 11.50 3.55 -3.51
CA ASP A 79 12.05 2.81 -2.37
C ASP A 79 11.28 3.15 -1.07
N ALA A 80 11.35 2.24 -0.10
CA ALA A 80 10.60 2.36 1.14
C ALA A 80 10.91 3.66 1.92
N GLY A 81 12.19 4.09 1.95
CA GLY A 81 12.60 5.31 2.65
C GLY A 81 12.02 6.56 2.02
N THR A 82 12.08 6.64 0.68
CA THR A 82 11.46 7.73 -0.08
C THR A 82 9.94 7.76 0.14
N ALA A 83 9.27 6.62 0.05
CA ALA A 83 7.82 6.52 0.26
C ALA A 83 7.42 7.00 1.67
N ILE A 84 8.11 6.52 2.71
CA ILE A 84 7.88 6.94 4.10
C ILE A 84 8.11 8.46 4.25
N ASN A 85 9.18 9.00 3.68
CA ASN A 85 9.48 10.44 3.78
C ASN A 85 8.42 11.31 3.10
N ARG A 86 7.83 10.85 1.99
CA ARG A 86 6.71 11.55 1.33
C ARG A 86 5.42 11.42 2.14
N LEU A 87 5.13 10.23 2.68
CA LEU A 87 3.99 9.97 3.55
C LEU A 87 3.97 10.87 4.79
N ARG A 88 5.13 11.11 5.42
CA ARG A 88 5.23 11.99 6.60
C ARG A 88 4.81 13.44 6.33
N LYS A 89 4.72 13.86 5.07
CA LYS A 89 4.35 15.23 4.67
C LYS A 89 2.85 15.37 4.38
N ILE A 90 2.10 14.27 4.43
CA ILE A 90 0.67 14.24 4.16
C ILE A 90 -0.07 13.61 5.33
N HIS A 91 -1.37 13.87 5.45
CA HIS A 91 -2.22 13.33 6.50
C HIS A 91 -3.36 12.51 5.90
N PRO A 92 -3.06 11.32 5.31
CA PRO A 92 -4.08 10.47 4.73
C PRO A 92 -5.04 9.99 5.85
N PRO A 93 -6.33 9.81 5.53
CA PRO A 93 -7.35 9.42 6.52
C PRO A 93 -7.27 7.94 6.96
N ALA A 94 -6.41 7.15 6.31
CA ALA A 94 -6.18 5.75 6.60
C ALA A 94 -4.74 5.51 7.08
N HIS A 95 -4.52 4.40 7.79
CA HIS A 95 -3.18 4.02 8.23
C HIS A 95 -2.45 3.29 7.10
N ILE A 96 -1.24 3.73 6.79
CA ILE A 96 -0.44 3.23 5.66
C ILE A 96 0.84 2.60 6.20
N ILE A 97 1.08 1.36 5.79
CA ILE A 97 2.23 0.56 6.17
C ILE A 97 3.06 0.35 4.90
N ILE A 98 4.35 0.65 4.96
CA ILE A 98 5.28 0.39 3.86
C ILE A 98 6.09 -0.86 4.20
N VAL A 99 5.87 -1.93 3.44
CA VAL A 99 6.59 -3.19 3.57
C VAL A 99 7.74 -3.20 2.57
N SER A 100 8.97 -3.06 3.07
CA SER A 100 10.19 -3.13 2.26
C SER A 100 10.51 -4.58 1.87
N PRO A 101 11.13 -4.83 0.71
CA PRO A 101 11.69 -6.15 0.35
C PRO A 101 12.62 -6.75 1.41
N LYS A 102 13.29 -5.90 2.20
CA LYS A 102 14.21 -6.30 3.27
C LYS A 102 13.49 -6.84 4.51
N TYR A 103 12.17 -6.75 4.57
CA TYR A 103 11.37 -7.25 5.68
C TYR A 103 11.25 -8.76 5.58
N ASN A 104 11.51 -9.48 6.69
CA ASN A 104 11.58 -10.94 6.70
C ASN A 104 10.31 -11.64 6.18
N LYS A 105 9.14 -11.01 6.30
CA LYS A 105 7.86 -11.55 5.81
C LYS A 105 7.41 -10.97 4.47
N TYR A 106 8.27 -10.21 3.77
CA TYR A 106 7.92 -9.60 2.49
C TYR A 106 7.43 -10.63 1.48
N ALA A 107 8.14 -11.75 1.32
CA ALA A 107 7.78 -12.80 0.37
C ALA A 107 6.39 -13.38 0.64
N GLU A 108 6.03 -13.57 1.92
CA GLU A 108 4.71 -14.03 2.32
C GLU A 108 3.63 -13.03 1.92
N VAL A 109 3.81 -11.74 2.22
CA VAL A 109 2.87 -10.68 1.85
C VAL A 109 2.74 -10.56 0.33
N ALA A 110 3.87 -10.53 -0.38
CA ALA A 110 3.92 -10.38 -1.83
C ALA A 110 3.23 -11.55 -2.55
N SER A 111 3.38 -12.79 -2.06
CA SER A 111 2.75 -13.98 -2.66
C SER A 111 1.21 -13.94 -2.62
N ARG A 112 0.61 -13.21 -1.66
CA ARG A 112 -0.84 -13.14 -1.50
C ARG A 112 -1.50 -12.11 -2.41
N ILE A 113 -0.78 -11.04 -2.78
CA ILE A 113 -1.33 -9.89 -3.52
C ILE A 113 -1.88 -10.26 -4.91
N PRO A 114 -1.19 -11.05 -5.76
CA PRO A 114 -1.67 -11.34 -7.12
C PRO A 114 -3.05 -12.01 -7.17
N HIS A 115 -3.44 -12.72 -6.12
CA HIS A 115 -4.71 -13.45 -6.04
C HIS A 115 -5.88 -12.59 -5.53
N MET A 116 -5.62 -11.33 -5.17
CA MET A 116 -6.61 -10.41 -4.62
C MET A 116 -7.37 -9.65 -5.72
N PRO A 117 -8.65 -9.27 -5.50
CA PRO A 117 -9.43 -8.54 -6.48
C PRO A 117 -8.92 -7.11 -6.66
N GLU A 118 -8.81 -6.67 -7.91
CA GLU A 118 -8.32 -5.34 -8.27
C GLU A 118 -9.30 -4.22 -7.89
N ILE A 119 -8.75 -3.07 -7.50
CA ILE A 119 -9.49 -1.84 -7.22
C ILE A 119 -9.34 -0.91 -8.41
N ASN A 120 -10.48 -0.55 -9.02
CA ASN A 120 -10.51 0.43 -10.10
C ASN A 120 -10.47 1.87 -9.55
N LEU A 121 -9.27 2.41 -9.31
CA LEU A 121 -9.07 3.77 -8.81
C LEU A 121 -9.50 4.87 -9.79
N THR A 122 -9.48 4.59 -11.10
CA THR A 122 -9.76 5.57 -12.16
C THR A 122 -11.14 6.21 -12.00
N VAL A 123 -12.13 5.44 -11.53
CA VAL A 123 -13.50 5.91 -11.32
C VAL A 123 -13.61 6.81 -10.08
N ASP A 124 -12.75 6.60 -9.08
CA ASP A 124 -12.79 7.32 -7.81
C ASP A 124 -12.05 8.66 -7.87
N LEU A 125 -10.96 8.72 -8.65
CA LEU A 125 -10.23 9.95 -8.95
C LEU A 125 -11.15 11.02 -9.57
N SER A 126 -12.07 10.63 -10.46
CA SER A 126 -13.08 11.50 -11.08
C SER A 126 -14.09 12.04 -10.07
N ARG A 127 -14.54 11.23 -9.11
CA ARG A 127 -15.49 11.63 -8.05
C ARG A 127 -14.86 12.56 -7.01
N HIS A 128 -13.57 12.41 -6.77
CA HIS A 128 -12.82 13.32 -5.91
C HIS A 128 -12.51 14.68 -6.58
N LEU A 129 -12.58 14.78 -7.91
CA LEU A 129 -12.40 16.05 -8.63
C LEU A 129 -13.66 16.93 -8.64
N THR A 130 -14.84 16.36 -8.35
CA THR A 130 -16.12 17.09 -8.39
C THR A 130 -16.58 17.63 -7.04
N LYS A 131 -15.86 17.35 -5.94
CA LYS A 131 -16.14 17.98 -4.64
C LYS A 131 -15.31 19.26 -4.52
N LYS A 132 -15.86 20.37 -5.01
CA LYS A 132 -15.39 21.74 -4.73
C LYS A 132 -16.51 22.53 -4.09
#